data_AF-A0A8H7LIK4-F1
#
_entry.id   AF-A0A8H7LIK4-F1
#
_cell.length_a   1.000
_cell.length_b   1.000
_cell.length_c   1.000
_cell.angle_alpha   90.00
_cell.angle_beta   90.00
_cell.angle_gamma   90.00
#
_symmetry.space_group_name_H-M   'P 1'
#
loop_
_entity.id
_entity.type
_entity.pdbx_description
1 polymer ?
#
loop_
_entity_poly.entity_id
_entity_poly.type
_entity_poly.pdbx_seq_one_letter_code
_entity_poly.pdbx_strand_id
1 'polypeptide(L)'
;MALFDTLRLVSYATVLVFSIIVLGMSGHFVTLLQLGFFIEYVSASLCSLAVSVITWGTMLPILLVSAFRRGSFLSWVAVELGTCGLLWVLWLVDLAVIRVCRQHWAVQAFSWLNWVILSAYITWVVVLAVKAKSKGQSVWTMEIRDLSTAASGPTADEANNAASNNEDKTAQPDHYQQPQQNYQSAQQYPHGVPEV
;
A
#
# COMPACT_ATOMS: atom_id res chain seq x y z
N MET A 1 7.44 -5.02 -16.73
CA MET A 1 7.02 -3.67 -16.27
C MET A 1 5.51 -3.53 -16.10
N ALA A 2 4.67 -3.91 -17.07
CA ALA A 2 3.22 -3.66 -17.01
C ALA A 2 2.45 -4.42 -15.91
N LEU A 3 2.86 -5.65 -15.57
CA LEU A 3 2.07 -6.54 -14.71
C LEU A 3 1.84 -6.00 -13.28
N PHE A 4 2.80 -5.26 -12.72
CA PHE A 4 2.71 -4.73 -11.35
C PHE A 4 1.74 -3.57 -11.24
N ASP A 5 1.77 -2.67 -12.21
CA ASP A 5 0.81 -1.57 -12.30
C ASP A 5 -0.59 -2.09 -12.56
N THR A 6 -0.70 -3.14 -13.38
CA THR A 6 -1.97 -3.83 -13.59
C THR A 6 -2.47 -4.47 -12.30
N LEU A 7 -1.64 -5.17 -11.53
CA LEU A 7 -2.05 -5.79 -10.26
C LEU A 7 -2.53 -4.76 -9.23
N ARG A 8 -1.78 -3.67 -9.05
CA ARG A 8 -2.13 -2.55 -8.17
C ARG A 8 -3.42 -1.87 -8.61
N LEU A 9 -3.56 -1.60 -9.91
CA LEU A 9 -4.76 -0.99 -10.47
C LEU A 9 -5.97 -1.92 -10.30
N VAL A 10 -5.83 -3.20 -10.59
CA VAL A 10 -6.90 -4.19 -10.49
C VAL A 10 -7.35 -4.36 -9.04
N SER A 11 -6.43 -4.47 -8.08
CA SER A 11 -6.80 -4.63 -6.67
C SER A 11 -7.53 -3.39 -6.15
N TYR A 12 -7.02 -2.18 -6.40
CA TYR A 12 -7.66 -0.95 -5.94
C TYR A 12 -8.97 -0.63 -6.66
N ALA A 13 -9.05 -0.85 -7.97
CA ALA A 13 -10.29 -0.71 -8.71
C ALA A 13 -11.35 -1.67 -8.19
N THR A 14 -11.00 -2.94 -7.95
CA THR A 14 -11.95 -3.93 -7.41
C THR A 14 -12.45 -3.54 -6.02
N VAL A 15 -11.56 -3.11 -5.12
CA VAL A 15 -11.94 -2.66 -3.77
C VAL A 15 -12.82 -1.41 -3.83
N LEU A 16 -12.55 -0.47 -4.74
CA LEU A 16 -13.41 0.72 -4.94
C LEU A 16 -14.79 0.37 -5.47
N VAL A 17 -14.89 -0.57 -6.41
CA VAL A 17 -16.17 -1.05 -6.95
C VAL A 17 -16.97 -1.75 -5.86
N PHE A 18 -16.38 -2.65 -5.09
CA PHE A 18 -17.12 -3.28 -3.99
C PHE A 18 -17.48 -2.28 -2.89
N SER A 19 -16.62 -1.29 -2.63
CA SER A 19 -16.91 -0.20 -1.70
C SER A 19 -18.09 0.67 -2.16
N ILE A 20 -18.24 0.98 -3.46
CA ILE A 20 -19.39 1.76 -3.94
C ILE A 20 -20.71 1.00 -3.76
N ILE A 21 -20.68 -0.33 -3.93
CA ILE A 21 -21.86 -1.19 -3.72
C ILE A 21 -22.24 -1.18 -2.23
N VAL A 22 -21.26 -1.33 -1.33
CA VAL A 22 -21.49 -1.25 0.13
C VAL A 22 -21.99 0.13 0.53
N LEU A 23 -21.46 1.21 -0.06
CA LEU A 23 -21.93 2.57 0.19
C LEU A 23 -23.41 2.73 -0.21
N GLY A 24 -23.81 2.25 -1.39
CA GLY A 24 -25.20 2.28 -1.86
C GLY A 24 -26.16 1.48 -0.97
N MET A 25 -25.76 0.28 -0.56
CA MET A 25 -26.54 -0.53 0.38
C MET A 25 -26.66 0.14 1.75
N SER A 26 -25.55 0.66 2.29
CA SER A 26 -25.55 1.34 3.59
C SER A 26 -26.45 2.59 3.60
N GLY A 27 -26.49 3.37 2.51
CA GLY A 27 -27.39 4.53 2.38
C GLY A 27 -28.87 4.15 2.42
N HIS A 28 -29.23 3.01 1.82
CA HIS A 28 -30.60 2.49 1.90
C HIS A 28 -30.98 2.12 3.35
N PHE A 29 -30.09 1.42 4.08
CA PHE A 29 -30.33 1.08 5.49
C PHE A 29 -30.41 2.32 6.39
N VAL A 30 -29.59 3.35 6.15
CA VAL A 30 -29.64 4.62 6.89
C VAL A 30 -30.97 5.34 6.71
N THR A 31 -31.54 5.30 5.50
CA THR A 31 -32.85 5.91 5.22
C THR A 31 -33.98 5.18 5.95
N LEU A 32 -33.91 3.84 6.02
CA LEU A 32 -34.88 3.03 6.78
C LEU A 32 -34.83 3.31 8.29
N LEU A 33 -33.64 3.57 8.84
CA LEU A 33 -33.46 3.96 10.25
C LEU A 33 -34.12 5.33 10.55
N GLN A 34 -34.04 6.28 9.61
CA GLN A 34 -34.63 7.62 9.77
C GLN A 34 -36.17 7.62 9.76
N LEU A 35 -36.79 6.55 9.22
CA LEU A 35 -38.24 6.32 9.24
C LEU A 35 -38.76 5.74 10.58
N GLY A 36 -37.90 5.63 11.60
CA GLY A 36 -38.31 5.26 12.97
C GLY A 36 -38.32 3.76 13.26
N PHE A 37 -37.74 2.93 12.39
CA PHE A 37 -37.63 1.48 12.59
C PHE A 37 -36.26 1.11 13.19
N PHE A 38 -36.28 0.73 14.48
CA PHE A 38 -35.24 0.11 15.32
C PHE A 38 -34.04 0.95 15.81
N ILE A 39 -33.92 1.06 17.15
CA ILE A 39 -32.85 1.74 17.90
C ILE A 39 -31.61 0.84 18.12
N GLU A 40 -31.66 -0.44 17.73
CA GLU A 40 -30.63 -1.44 18.08
C GLU A 40 -29.63 -1.73 16.92
N TYR A 41 -29.90 -1.26 15.70
CA TYR A 41 -29.11 -1.55 14.48
C TYR A 41 -28.35 -0.34 13.89
N VAL A 42 -28.43 0.81 14.56
CA VAL A 42 -27.82 2.07 14.10
C VAL A 42 -26.29 1.96 13.98
N SER A 43 -25.64 1.24 14.90
CA SER A 43 -24.19 1.12 14.95
C SER A 43 -23.60 0.33 13.79
N ALA A 44 -24.27 -0.75 13.35
CA ALA A 44 -23.76 -1.60 12.27
C ALA A 44 -23.82 -0.92 10.89
N SER A 45 -24.90 -0.22 10.59
CA SER A 45 -25.09 0.43 9.28
C SER A 45 -24.19 1.65 9.08
N LEU A 46 -23.91 2.40 10.15
CA LEU A 46 -23.02 3.56 10.11
C LEU A 46 -21.54 3.18 9.99
N CYS A 47 -21.13 2.03 10.53
CA CYS A 47 -19.76 1.54 10.44
C CYS A 47 -19.35 1.29 8.99
N SER A 48 -20.16 0.53 8.23
CA SER A 48 -19.86 0.24 6.81
C SER A 48 -19.93 1.46 5.91
N LEU A 49 -20.81 2.42 6.24
CA LEU A 49 -20.85 3.71 5.55
C LEU A 49 -19.55 4.47 5.75
N ALA A 50 -19.09 4.59 7.00
CA ALA A 50 -17.84 5.28 7.34
C ALA A 50 -16.64 4.60 6.68
N VAL A 51 -16.54 3.27 6.74
CA VAL A 51 -15.44 2.50 6.12
C VAL A 51 -15.44 2.66 4.60
N SER A 52 -16.61 2.68 3.96
CA SER A 52 -16.72 2.89 2.51
C SER A 52 -16.26 4.31 2.10
N VAL A 53 -16.66 5.33 2.86
CA VAL A 53 -16.24 6.72 2.63
C VAL A 53 -14.74 6.90 2.86
N ILE A 54 -14.18 6.31 3.93
CA ILE A 54 -12.73 6.33 4.19
C ILE A 54 -11.98 5.60 3.07
N THR A 55 -12.49 4.47 2.58
CA THR A 55 -11.90 3.74 1.45
C THR A 55 -11.83 4.63 0.21
N TRP A 56 -12.91 5.32 -0.13
CA TRP A 56 -12.92 6.27 -1.24
C TRP A 56 -11.96 7.44 -1.00
N GLY A 57 -12.02 8.06 0.18
CA GLY A 57 -11.18 9.22 0.52
C GLY A 57 -9.68 8.91 0.58
N THR A 58 -9.29 7.66 0.84
CA THR A 58 -7.87 7.25 0.89
C THR A 58 -7.37 6.70 -0.44
N MET A 59 -8.14 5.82 -1.09
CA MET A 59 -7.71 5.16 -2.33
C MET A 59 -7.81 6.06 -3.55
N LEU A 60 -8.79 6.97 -3.61
CA LEU A 60 -8.98 7.84 -4.76
C LEU A 60 -7.82 8.84 -4.93
N PRO A 61 -7.33 9.52 -3.88
CA PRO A 61 -6.12 10.35 -3.99
C PRO A 61 -4.88 9.56 -4.39
N ILE A 62 -4.70 8.34 -3.89
CA ILE A 62 -3.54 7.49 -4.22
C ILE A 62 -3.55 7.16 -5.72
N LEU A 63 -4.70 6.74 -6.27
CA LEU A 63 -4.84 6.44 -7.70
C LEU A 63 -4.69 7.70 -8.57
N LEU A 64 -5.28 8.81 -8.16
CA LEU A 64 -5.26 10.06 -8.92
C LEU A 64 -3.83 10.63 -8.98
N VAL A 65 -3.13 10.65 -7.84
CA VAL A 65 -1.72 11.09 -7.80
C VAL A 65 -0.81 10.11 -8.56
N SER A 66 -1.06 8.79 -8.46
CA SER A 66 -0.31 7.80 -9.23
C SER A 66 -0.51 7.92 -10.74
N ALA A 67 -1.65 8.46 -11.19
CA ALA A 67 -1.91 8.71 -12.61
C ALA A 67 -1.23 10.00 -13.11
N PHE A 68 -1.14 11.04 -12.27
CA PHE A 68 -0.69 12.36 -12.70
C PHE A 68 0.82 12.62 -12.57
N ARG A 69 1.56 11.97 -11.66
CA ARG A 69 3.02 12.16 -11.53
C ARG A 69 3.75 10.92 -11.00
N ARG A 70 4.81 10.51 -11.70
CA ARG A 70 5.79 9.50 -11.22
C ARG A 70 6.69 10.12 -10.15
N GLY A 71 7.06 9.37 -9.11
CA GLY A 71 7.93 9.87 -8.02
C GLY A 71 7.22 10.52 -6.82
N SER A 72 5.91 10.30 -6.64
CA SER A 72 5.16 10.90 -5.54
C SER A 72 5.23 10.06 -4.26
N PHE A 73 5.40 10.71 -3.11
CA PHE A 73 5.47 10.12 -1.76
C PHE A 73 4.33 9.12 -1.45
N LEU A 74 3.17 9.27 -2.12
CA LEU A 74 2.01 8.39 -1.99
C LEU A 74 2.19 7.00 -2.63
N SER A 75 3.27 6.77 -3.38
CA SER A 75 3.59 5.47 -3.99
C SER A 75 4.71 4.70 -3.26
N TRP A 76 5.14 5.18 -2.10
CA TRP A 76 6.13 4.47 -1.28
C TRP A 76 5.53 3.21 -0.68
N VAL A 77 6.34 2.14 -0.63
CA VAL A 77 5.96 0.85 -0.03
C VAL A 77 5.41 1.04 1.39
N ALA A 78 6.04 1.88 2.22
CA ALA A 78 5.59 2.11 3.59
C ALA A 78 4.20 2.77 3.67
N VAL A 79 3.94 3.78 2.86
CA VAL A 79 2.66 4.51 2.83
C VAL A 79 1.56 3.58 2.32
N GLU A 80 1.84 2.87 1.24
CA GLU A 80 0.89 1.97 0.60
C GLU A 80 0.54 0.77 1.48
N LEU A 81 1.55 0.15 2.11
CA LEU A 81 1.34 -0.92 3.08
C LEU A 81 0.60 -0.43 4.32
N GLY A 82 0.89 0.80 4.77
CA GLY A 82 0.19 1.44 5.89
C GLY A 82 -1.29 1.66 5.60
N THR A 83 -1.63 2.23 4.44
CA THR A 83 -3.03 2.43 4.03
C THR A 83 -3.74 1.10 3.78
N CYS A 84 -3.10 0.15 3.10
CA CYS A 84 -3.67 -1.19 2.90
C CYS A 84 -3.91 -1.90 4.23
N GLY A 85 -2.97 -1.82 5.18
CA GLY A 85 -3.11 -2.40 6.51
C GLY A 85 -4.26 -1.76 7.31
N LEU A 86 -4.39 -0.44 7.25
CA LEU A 86 -5.50 0.28 7.89
C LEU A 86 -6.85 -0.17 7.31
N LEU A 87 -6.98 -0.22 5.99
CA LEU A 87 -8.21 -0.67 5.34
C LEU A 87 -8.49 -2.15 5.65
N TRP A 88 -7.46 -2.99 5.68
CA TRP A 88 -7.60 -4.41 6.04
C TRP A 88 -8.21 -4.59 7.43
N VAL A 89 -7.77 -3.81 8.43
CA VAL A 89 -8.38 -3.83 9.78
C VAL A 89 -9.80 -3.27 9.77
N LEU A 90 -10.05 -2.16 9.06
CA LEU A 90 -11.39 -1.58 9.00
C LEU A 90 -12.42 -2.55 8.40
N TRP A 91 -12.07 -3.24 7.31
CA TRP A 91 -12.94 -4.27 6.72
C TRP A 91 -13.14 -5.51 7.63
N LEU A 92 -12.18 -5.83 8.51
CA LEU A 92 -12.39 -6.85 9.55
C LEU A 92 -13.40 -6.41 10.61
N VAL A 93 -13.37 -5.15 11.00
CA VAL A 93 -14.29 -4.61 12.01
C VAL A 93 -15.72 -4.71 11.49
N ASP A 94 -15.97 -4.36 10.22
CA ASP A 94 -17.29 -4.55 9.60
C ASP A 94 -17.78 -6.01 9.70
N LEU A 95 -16.91 -6.96 9.39
CA LEU A 95 -17.25 -8.39 9.49
C LEU A 95 -17.58 -8.83 10.92
N ALA A 96 -16.98 -8.19 11.94
CA ALA A 96 -17.26 -8.48 13.34
C ALA A 96 -18.62 -7.90 13.77
N VAL A 97 -18.92 -6.68 13.34
CA VAL A 97 -20.12 -5.93 13.78
C VAL A 97 -21.40 -6.44 13.10
N ILE A 98 -21.35 -6.88 11.83
CA ILE A 98 -22.54 -7.19 11.01
C ILE A 98 -23.14 -8.59 11.31
N ARG A 99 -22.49 -9.43 12.13
CA ARG A 99 -22.88 -10.82 12.46
C ARG A 99 -24.28 -10.97 13.08
N VAL A 100 -24.89 -9.88 13.53
CA VAL A 100 -26.08 -9.89 14.39
C VAL A 100 -27.40 -9.97 13.61
N CYS A 101 -27.41 -9.68 12.29
CA CYS A 101 -28.66 -9.63 11.51
C CYS A 101 -28.61 -10.40 10.18
N ARG A 102 -29.58 -11.30 9.99
CA ARG A 102 -29.74 -12.15 8.79
C ARG A 102 -30.00 -11.36 7.49
N GLN A 103 -30.41 -10.11 7.60
CA GLN A 103 -30.70 -9.20 6.48
C GLN A 103 -29.42 -8.67 5.77
N HIS A 104 -28.24 -8.77 6.39
CA HIS A 104 -26.99 -8.19 5.85
C HIS A 104 -26.07 -9.18 5.10
N TRP A 105 -26.58 -10.34 4.69
CA TRP A 105 -25.85 -11.34 3.91
C TRP A 105 -25.02 -10.77 2.74
N ALA A 106 -25.57 -9.83 1.98
CA ALA A 106 -24.88 -9.19 0.87
C ALA A 106 -23.70 -8.32 1.34
N VAL A 107 -23.92 -7.40 2.28
CA VAL A 107 -22.87 -6.53 2.82
C VAL A 107 -21.74 -7.35 3.43
N GLN A 108 -22.08 -8.39 4.18
CA GLN A 108 -21.10 -9.29 4.78
C GLN A 108 -20.23 -9.99 3.72
N ALA A 109 -20.82 -10.45 2.62
CA ALA A 109 -20.07 -11.09 1.53
C ALA A 109 -19.12 -10.11 0.83
N PHE A 110 -19.56 -8.89 0.56
CA PHE A 110 -18.71 -7.87 -0.07
C PHE A 110 -17.57 -7.40 0.85
N SER A 111 -17.83 -7.23 2.15
CA SER A 111 -16.78 -6.91 3.13
C SER A 111 -15.75 -8.04 3.22
N TRP A 112 -16.21 -9.30 3.17
CA TRP A 112 -15.31 -10.47 3.16
C TRP A 112 -14.43 -10.51 1.90
N LEU A 113 -15.00 -10.24 0.72
CA LEU A 113 -14.24 -10.17 -0.53
C LEU A 113 -13.18 -9.06 -0.49
N ASN A 114 -13.54 -7.86 -0.03
CA ASN A 114 -12.59 -6.76 0.14
C ASN A 114 -11.46 -7.13 1.10
N TRP A 115 -11.80 -7.76 2.22
CA TRP A 115 -10.81 -8.23 3.17
C TRP A 115 -9.86 -9.26 2.55
N VAL A 116 -10.38 -10.26 1.82
CA VAL A 116 -9.55 -11.28 1.16
C VAL A 116 -8.63 -10.65 0.13
N ILE A 117 -9.13 -9.75 -0.72
CA ILE A 117 -8.33 -9.08 -1.76
C ILE A 117 -7.20 -8.26 -1.12
N LEU A 118 -7.49 -7.50 -0.06
CA LEU A 118 -6.47 -6.74 0.68
C LEU A 118 -5.46 -7.67 1.36
N SER A 119 -5.89 -8.80 1.90
CA SER A 119 -4.98 -9.78 2.52
C SER A 119 -4.02 -10.40 1.49
N ALA A 120 -4.52 -10.75 0.31
CA ALA A 120 -3.72 -11.29 -0.78
C ALA A 120 -2.71 -10.24 -1.28
N TYR A 121 -3.13 -8.98 -1.35
CA TYR A 121 -2.25 -7.88 -1.72
C TYR A 121 -1.14 -7.62 -0.69
N ILE A 122 -1.50 -7.52 0.60
CA ILE A 122 -0.54 -7.29 1.69
C ILE A 122 0.48 -8.43 1.77
N THR A 123 0.02 -9.68 1.73
CA THR A 123 0.92 -10.85 1.77
C THR A 123 1.89 -10.85 0.61
N TRP A 124 1.42 -10.52 -0.60
CA TRP A 124 2.28 -10.37 -1.77
C TRP A 124 3.36 -9.29 -1.59
N VAL A 125 2.97 -8.08 -1.18
CA VAL A 125 3.91 -6.96 -0.96
C VAL A 125 4.91 -7.28 0.15
N VAL A 126 4.48 -7.92 1.24
CA VAL A 126 5.36 -8.33 2.35
C VAL A 126 6.38 -9.37 1.89
N VAL A 127 5.99 -10.34 1.05
CA VAL A 127 6.94 -11.32 0.49
C VAL A 127 8.00 -10.64 -0.37
N LEU A 128 7.60 -9.68 -1.21
CA LEU A 128 8.55 -8.89 -2.01
C LEU A 128 9.47 -8.02 -1.12
N ALA A 129 8.91 -7.42 -0.06
CA ALA A 129 9.65 -6.65 0.93
C ALA A 129 10.72 -7.47 1.62
N VAL A 130 10.39 -8.68 2.09
CA VAL A 130 11.37 -9.58 2.72
C VAL A 130 12.47 -9.98 1.75
N LYS A 131 12.11 -10.33 0.50
CA LYS A 131 13.10 -10.67 -0.53
C LYS A 131 14.04 -9.51 -0.84
N ALA A 132 13.55 -8.30 -1.03
CA ALA A 132 14.39 -7.14 -1.29
C ALA A 132 15.25 -6.75 -0.07
N LYS A 133 14.71 -6.89 1.16
CA LYS A 133 15.48 -6.61 2.38
C LYS A 133 16.61 -7.61 2.58
N SER A 134 16.39 -8.89 2.23
CA SER A 134 17.43 -9.92 2.29
C SER A 134 18.62 -9.62 1.37
N LYS A 135 18.43 -8.78 0.35
CA LYS A 135 19.47 -8.31 -0.58
C LYS A 135 20.12 -6.99 -0.17
N GLY A 136 19.80 -6.45 1.01
CA GLY A 136 20.41 -5.23 1.55
C GLY A 136 19.81 -3.90 1.06
N GLN A 137 18.71 -3.92 0.30
CA GLN A 137 18.08 -2.69 -0.20
C GLN A 137 17.15 -2.02 0.82
N SER A 138 16.96 -0.70 0.70
CA SER A 138 16.06 0.10 1.53
C SER A 138 14.61 -0.05 1.05
N VAL A 139 13.89 -1.02 1.61
CA VAL A 139 12.54 -1.42 1.19
C VAL A 139 11.46 -0.36 1.43
N TRP A 140 11.57 0.43 2.50
CA TRP A 140 10.47 1.27 3.00
C TRP A 140 10.24 2.54 2.19
N THR A 141 11.30 3.11 1.63
CA THR A 141 11.29 4.34 0.81
C THR A 141 11.28 4.04 -0.68
N MET A 142 11.30 2.76 -1.05
CA MET A 142 11.27 2.31 -2.43
C MET A 142 9.85 2.43 -2.99
N GLU A 143 9.73 2.69 -4.28
CA GLU A 143 8.45 2.51 -4.96
C GLU A 143 8.15 1.01 -5.08
N ILE A 144 6.88 0.62 -5.00
CA ILE A 144 6.47 -0.79 -5.14
C ILE A 144 6.90 -1.41 -6.47
N ARG A 145 7.00 -0.59 -7.53
CA ARG A 145 7.46 -1.02 -8.85
C ARG A 145 8.91 -1.48 -8.81
N ASP A 146 9.76 -0.69 -8.13
CA ASP A 146 11.17 -1.01 -7.96
C ASP A 146 11.34 -2.14 -6.94
N LEU A 147 10.45 -2.25 -5.95
CA LEU A 147 10.49 -3.35 -4.97
C LEU A 147 10.41 -4.72 -5.66
N SER A 148 9.58 -4.84 -6.70
CA SER A 148 9.52 -6.09 -7.44
C SER A 148 10.80 -6.36 -8.21
N THR A 149 11.37 -5.37 -8.89
CA THR A 149 12.60 -5.56 -9.67
C THR A 149 13.77 -5.90 -8.76
N ALA A 150 13.82 -5.30 -7.56
CA ALA A 150 14.70 -5.68 -6.46
C ALA A 150 14.49 -7.12 -5.99
N ALA A 151 13.23 -7.57 -5.87
CA ALA A 151 12.90 -8.90 -5.36
C ALA A 151 13.17 -10.03 -6.38
N SER A 152 12.83 -9.82 -7.66
CA SER A 152 13.26 -10.70 -8.75
C SER A 152 14.77 -10.58 -8.92
N GLY A 153 15.55 -11.61 -8.57
CA GLY A 153 16.95 -11.67 -9.02
C GLY A 153 17.03 -11.63 -10.55
N PRO A 154 18.24 -11.54 -11.14
CA PRO A 154 18.37 -11.56 -12.60
C PRO A 154 17.64 -12.78 -13.14
N THR A 155 16.51 -12.55 -13.81
CA THR A 155 15.79 -13.60 -14.52
C THR A 155 16.72 -14.10 -15.62
N ALA A 156 16.70 -15.40 -15.90
CA ALA A 156 17.56 -16.03 -16.92
C ALA A 156 17.46 -15.37 -18.32
N ASP A 157 16.43 -14.55 -18.57
CA ASP A 157 16.30 -13.73 -19.77
C ASP A 157 17.32 -12.57 -19.86
N GLU A 158 17.91 -12.15 -18.73
CA GLU A 158 19.01 -11.18 -18.67
C GLU A 158 20.37 -11.84 -18.95
N ALA A 159 20.50 -13.16 -18.73
CA ALA A 159 21.73 -13.89 -19.05
C ALA A 159 21.93 -14.02 -20.58
N ASN A 160 20.84 -14.10 -21.34
CA ASN A 160 20.90 -14.17 -22.80
C ASN A 160 21.19 -12.81 -23.46
N ASN A 161 20.84 -11.69 -22.81
CA ASN A 161 21.14 -10.34 -23.33
C ASN A 161 22.47 -9.77 -22.78
N ALA A 162 22.94 -10.22 -21.62
CA ALA A 162 24.24 -9.85 -21.07
C ALA A 162 25.44 -10.53 -21.79
N ALA A 163 25.20 -11.66 -22.48
CA ALA A 163 26.24 -12.31 -23.27
C ALA A 163 26.54 -11.61 -24.62
N SER A 164 25.63 -10.74 -25.11
CA SER A 164 25.80 -10.07 -26.41
C SER A 164 26.42 -8.66 -26.34
N ASN A 165 26.60 -8.09 -25.15
CA ASN A 165 27.06 -6.69 -24.99
C ASN A 165 28.40 -6.56 -24.24
N ASN A 166 29.15 -7.65 -24.08
CA ASN A 166 30.50 -7.60 -23.53
C ASN A 166 31.56 -7.42 -24.63
N GLU A 167 31.48 -6.30 -25.35
CA GLU A 167 32.68 -5.63 -25.83
C GLU A 167 32.54 -4.13 -25.54
N ASP A 168 33.43 -3.64 -24.69
CA ASP A 168 33.81 -2.24 -24.49
C ASP A 168 32.88 -1.34 -23.65
N LYS A 169 33.25 -1.16 -22.36
CA LYS A 169 33.77 0.12 -21.81
C LYS A 169 33.60 0.21 -20.28
N THR A 170 34.72 0.45 -19.61
CA THR A 170 34.91 0.75 -18.19
C THR A 170 34.24 2.08 -17.74
N ALA A 171 33.58 2.07 -16.56
CA ALA A 171 33.33 3.17 -15.56
C ALA A 171 31.92 3.01 -14.91
N GLN A 172 31.77 2.63 -13.64
CA GLN A 172 31.75 3.44 -12.40
C GLN A 172 30.33 3.35 -11.74
N PRO A 173 30.21 3.06 -10.42
CA PRO A 173 28.91 2.78 -9.80
C PRO A 173 28.20 4.06 -9.29
N ASP A 174 26.99 4.33 -9.79
CA ASP A 174 26.12 5.40 -9.31
C ASP A 174 25.39 5.00 -8.01
N HIS A 175 25.96 5.45 -6.89
CA HIS A 175 25.28 5.50 -5.59
C HIS A 175 24.33 6.71 -5.55
N TYR A 176 23.04 6.48 -5.36
CA TYR A 176 22.07 7.54 -5.12
C TYR A 176 22.42 8.36 -3.85
N GLN A 177 22.68 9.65 -4.04
CA GLN A 177 22.89 10.64 -2.98
C GLN A 177 21.57 10.99 -2.26
N GLN A 178 21.55 10.81 -0.93
CA GLN A 178 20.59 11.47 -0.04
C GLN A 178 21.12 12.86 0.38
N PRO A 179 20.28 13.91 0.49
CA PRO A 179 20.71 15.20 1.01
C PRO A 179 20.87 15.16 2.54
N GLN A 180 22.09 15.33 3.05
CA GLN A 180 22.38 15.45 4.48
C GLN A 180 21.96 16.83 5.01
N GLN A 181 21.00 16.84 5.95
CA GLN A 181 20.76 17.98 6.84
C GLN A 181 21.89 18.06 7.87
N ASN A 182 22.62 19.17 7.80
CA ASN A 182 23.73 19.55 8.67
C ASN A 182 23.22 19.93 10.08
N TYR A 183 23.45 19.06 11.05
CA TYR A 183 23.45 19.41 12.47
C TYR A 183 24.68 18.78 13.12
N GLN A 184 25.79 19.52 13.16
CA GLN A 184 26.89 19.19 14.07
C GLN A 184 27.20 20.39 14.96
N SER A 185 26.71 20.24 16.19
CA SER A 185 27.01 21.04 17.38
C SER A 185 28.49 21.01 17.73
N ALA A 186 28.99 22.16 18.15
CA ALA A 186 30.36 22.49 18.54
C ALA A 186 30.94 21.61 19.64
N GLN A 187 32.15 21.08 19.41
CA GLN A 187 33.14 20.52 20.36
C GLN A 187 34.49 20.49 19.60
N GLN A 188 35.72 20.67 20.10
CA GLN A 188 36.30 20.85 21.42
C GLN A 188 37.85 20.86 21.21
N TYR A 189 38.50 21.98 21.58
CA TYR A 189 39.89 22.31 22.01
C TYR A 189 41.05 21.31 21.74
N PRO A 190 42.23 21.78 21.28
CA PRO A 190 43.39 20.93 21.00
C PRO A 190 44.36 20.79 22.18
N HIS A 191 44.77 19.57 22.50
CA HIS A 191 45.88 19.30 23.42
C HIS A 191 46.76 18.16 22.88
N GLY A 192 48.07 18.38 22.81
CA GLY A 192 49.07 17.31 22.84
C GLY A 192 49.93 17.14 21.59
N VAL A 193 51.24 17.35 21.78
CA VAL A 193 52.42 17.17 20.91
C VAL A 193 52.59 15.69 20.47
N PRO A 194 53.46 15.35 19.49
CA PRO A 194 54.87 15.05 19.85
C PRO A 194 55.96 15.44 18.81
N GLU A 195 57.17 15.62 19.36
CA GLU A 195 58.53 15.32 18.86
C GLU A 195 58.77 15.15 17.36
N VAL A 196 59.72 15.93 16.80
CA VAL A 196 61.13 15.52 16.56
C VAL A 196 62.04 16.77 16.56
#